data_AF-A0A9E6BJP7-F1
#
_entry.id   AF-A0A9E6BJP7-F1
#
_cell.length_a   1.000
_cell.length_b   1.000
_cell.length_c   1.000
_cell.angle_alpha   90.00
_cell.angle_beta   90.00
_cell.angle_gamma   90.00
#
_symmetry.space_group_name_H-M   'P 1'
#
loop_
_entity.id
_entity.type
_entity.pdbx_description
1 polymer ?
#
loop_
_entity_poly.entity_id
_entity_poly.type
_entity_poly.pdbx_seq_one_letter_code
_entity_poly.pdbx_strand_id
1 'polypeptide(L)'
;MSVSIKGLLQKINFIEADMELHKKILVSMPLEDKKGMETIIKKIADQKKQINDLRMEIKKADEDEYNKIIAIEKGTETFRQVSSDKKYIVVNTLNEGGVCFITLNDGTRLDCLVAAKEENGNWTILTLDGETKEYPGGFVK
;
A
#
# COMPACT_ATOMS: atom_id res chain seq x y z
N MET A 1 -15.77 -7.20 -5.89
CA MET A 1 -15.59 -5.84 -6.42
C MET A 1 -16.56 -5.58 -7.55
N SER A 2 -17.44 -4.60 -7.39
CA SER A 2 -18.25 -4.07 -8.49
C SER A 2 -17.34 -3.41 -9.54
N VAL A 3 -17.75 -3.44 -10.81
CA VAL A 3 -17.01 -2.82 -11.92
C VAL A 3 -16.78 -1.31 -11.68
N SER A 4 -17.65 -0.67 -10.90
CA SER A 4 -17.51 0.75 -10.51
C SER A 4 -16.36 0.99 -9.54
N ILE A 5 -16.21 0.21 -8.47
CA ILE A 5 -15.14 0.41 -7.46
C ILE A 5 -13.77 0.18 -8.08
N LYS A 6 -13.61 -0.87 -8.89
CA LYS A 6 -12.34 -1.13 -9.61
C LYS A 6 -11.96 0.06 -10.49
N GLY A 7 -12.94 0.66 -11.19
CA GLY A 7 -12.72 1.86 -11.99
C GLY A 7 -12.33 3.08 -11.15
N LEU A 8 -12.93 3.28 -9.98
CA LEU A 8 -12.56 4.35 -9.05
C LEU A 8 -11.12 4.17 -8.54
N LEU A 9 -10.75 2.95 -8.13
CA LEU A 9 -9.38 2.64 -7.70
C LEU A 9 -8.34 2.86 -8.82
N GLN A 10 -8.65 2.47 -10.06
CA GLN A 10 -7.77 2.73 -11.20
C GLN A 10 -7.56 4.24 -11.43
N LYS A 11 -8.62 5.05 -11.30
CA LYS A 11 -8.52 6.51 -11.38
C LYS A 11 -7.68 7.09 -10.26
N ILE A 12 -7.88 6.63 -9.02
CA ILE A 12 -7.06 7.04 -7.86
C ILE A 12 -5.57 6.75 -8.15
N ASN A 13 -5.23 5.52 -8.56
CA ASN A 13 -3.86 5.14 -8.85
C ASN A 13 -3.21 6.01 -9.95
N PHE A 14 -3.98 6.35 -10.99
CA PHE A 14 -3.50 7.24 -12.05
C PHE A 14 -3.19 8.65 -11.51
N ILE A 15 -4.10 9.23 -10.71
CA ILE A 15 -3.91 10.56 -10.11
C ILE A 15 -2.74 10.55 -9.12
N GLU A 16 -2.57 9.47 -8.34
CA GLU A 16 -1.44 9.32 -7.42
C GLU A 16 -0.10 9.26 -8.17
N ALA A 17 -0.03 8.52 -9.27
CA ALA A 17 1.18 8.47 -10.10
C ALA A 17 1.53 9.83 -10.72
N ASP A 18 0.52 10.57 -11.21
CA ASP A 18 0.70 11.93 -11.75
C ASP A 18 1.09 12.93 -10.65
N MET A 19 0.53 12.79 -9.44
CA MET A 19 0.92 13.59 -8.29
C MET A 19 2.37 13.33 -7.86
N GLU A 20 2.83 12.07 -7.87
CA GLU A 20 4.24 11.74 -7.61
C GLU A 20 5.18 12.34 -8.66
N LEU A 21 4.77 12.38 -9.93
CA LEU A 21 5.51 13.11 -10.97
C LEU A 21 5.61 14.60 -10.63
N HIS A 22 4.52 15.25 -10.23
CA HIS A 22 4.55 16.65 -9.82
C HIS A 22 5.38 16.92 -8.56
N LYS A 23 5.39 16.02 -7.58
CA LYS A 23 6.28 16.12 -6.41
C LYS A 23 7.76 16.08 -6.83
N LYS A 24 8.12 15.17 -7.75
CA LYS A 24 9.48 15.08 -8.31
C LYS A 24 9.87 16.34 -9.08
N ILE A 25 8.95 16.89 -9.88
CA ILE A 25 9.16 18.18 -10.56
C ILE A 25 9.44 19.25 -9.51
N LEU A 26 8.58 19.40 -8.50
CA LEU A 26 8.70 20.45 -7.47
C LEU A 26 10.07 20.45 -6.77
N VAL A 27 10.58 19.28 -6.37
CA VAL A 27 11.89 19.17 -5.71
C VAL A 27 13.08 19.44 -6.64
N SER A 28 12.87 19.37 -7.96
CA SER A 28 13.88 19.68 -8.97
C SER A 28 13.87 21.13 -9.46
N MET A 29 12.91 21.95 -9.00
CA MET A 29 12.79 23.34 -9.42
C MET A 29 13.83 24.24 -8.74
N PRO A 30 14.36 25.26 -9.44
CA PRO A 30 15.16 26.30 -8.82
C PRO A 30 14.36 27.07 -7.75
N LEU A 31 14.98 27.37 -6.60
CA LEU A 31 14.31 28.05 -5.49
C LEU A 31 13.86 29.48 -5.85
N GLU A 32 14.45 30.07 -6.89
CA GLU A 32 14.10 31.39 -7.39
C GLU A 32 12.79 31.38 -8.19
N ASP A 33 12.37 30.23 -8.73
CA ASP A 33 11.12 30.09 -9.49
C ASP A 33 9.91 29.86 -8.58
N LYS A 34 9.65 30.85 -7.71
CA LYS A 34 8.54 30.79 -6.75
C LYS A 34 7.19 30.63 -7.43
N LYS A 35 6.96 31.29 -8.57
CA LYS A 35 5.68 31.25 -9.30
C LYS A 35 5.42 29.86 -9.90
N GLY A 36 6.44 29.25 -10.49
CA GLY A 36 6.36 27.88 -10.98
C GLY A 36 6.08 26.90 -9.84
N MET A 37 6.83 27.01 -8.73
CA MET A 37 6.62 26.17 -7.55
C MET A 37 5.20 26.30 -6.98
N GLU A 38 4.68 27.51 -6.85
CA GLU A 38 3.29 27.75 -6.40
C GLU A 38 2.26 27.06 -7.30
N THR A 39 2.49 27.07 -8.62
CA THR A 39 1.59 26.41 -9.59
C THR A 39 1.61 24.90 -9.42
N ILE A 40 2.79 24.29 -9.26
CA ILE A 40 2.92 22.85 -9.02
C ILE A 40 2.30 22.45 -7.67
N ILE A 41 2.51 23.24 -6.62
CA ILE A 41 1.89 23.02 -5.30
C ILE A 41 0.37 23.03 -5.40
N LYS A 42 -0.22 23.98 -6.13
CA LYS A 42 -1.66 24.03 -6.36
C LYS A 42 -2.18 22.78 -7.09
N LYS A 43 -1.48 22.34 -8.15
CA LYS A 43 -1.83 21.09 -8.86
C LYS A 43 -1.82 19.88 -7.92
N ILE A 44 -0.79 19.74 -7.09
CA ILE A 44 -0.70 18.67 -6.08
C ILE A 44 -1.87 18.75 -5.10
N ALA A 45 -2.23 19.95 -4.64
CA ALA A 45 -3.37 20.13 -3.74
C ALA A 45 -4.70 19.74 -4.39
N ASP A 46 -4.91 20.12 -5.66
CA ASP A 46 -6.10 19.76 -6.42
C ASP A 46 -6.20 18.24 -6.64
N GLN A 47 -5.09 17.59 -6.99
CA GLN A 47 -5.01 16.13 -7.13
C GLN A 47 -5.32 15.40 -5.81
N LYS A 48 -4.78 15.88 -4.68
CA LYS A 48 -5.11 15.35 -3.36
C LYS A 48 -6.61 15.43 -3.06
N LYS A 49 -7.24 16.55 -3.43
CA LYS A 49 -8.68 16.72 -3.27
C LYS A 49 -9.46 15.72 -4.13
N GLN A 50 -9.08 15.55 -5.40
CA GLN A 50 -9.71 14.58 -6.29
C GLN A 50 -9.60 13.15 -5.78
N ILE A 51 -8.44 12.74 -5.27
CA ILE A 51 -8.25 11.42 -4.64
C ILE A 51 -9.22 11.25 -3.46
N ASN A 52 -9.31 12.26 -2.59
CA ASN A 52 -10.21 12.21 -1.44
C ASN A 52 -11.69 12.11 -1.86
N ASP A 53 -12.11 12.86 -2.88
CA ASP A 53 -13.47 12.82 -3.39
C ASP A 53 -13.80 11.42 -3.97
N LEU A 54 -12.89 10.82 -4.73
CA LEU A 54 -13.02 9.44 -5.23
C LEU A 54 -13.06 8.40 -4.10
N ARG A 55 -12.25 8.56 -3.05
CA ARG A 55 -12.29 7.72 -1.85
C ARG A 55 -13.66 7.80 -1.16
N MET A 56 -14.26 8.99 -1.09
CA MET A 56 -15.61 9.17 -0.56
C MET A 56 -16.69 8.56 -1.45
N GLU A 57 -16.50 8.54 -2.78
CA GLU A 57 -17.38 7.80 -3.68
C GLU A 57 -17.32 6.28 -3.44
N ILE A 58 -16.12 5.72 -3.24
CA ILE A 58 -15.96 4.31 -2.85
C ILE A 58 -16.71 4.05 -1.55
N LYS A 59 -16.47 4.87 -0.51
CA LYS A 59 -17.14 4.73 0.79
C LYS A 59 -18.67 4.73 0.68
N LYS A 60 -19.23 5.61 -0.16
CA LYS A 60 -20.69 5.68 -0.38
C LYS A 60 -21.22 4.48 -1.13
N ALA A 61 -20.43 3.92 -2.06
CA ALA A 61 -20.82 2.75 -2.83
C ALA A 61 -20.70 1.45 -2.02
N ASP A 62 -19.66 1.35 -1.19
CA ASP A 62 -19.31 0.17 -0.40
C ASP A 62 -18.38 0.58 0.76
N GLU A 63 -18.95 0.72 1.97
CA GLU A 63 -18.20 1.13 3.15
C GLU A 63 -17.23 0.04 3.63
N ASP A 64 -17.57 -1.24 3.45
CA ASP A 64 -16.73 -2.36 3.85
C ASP A 64 -15.47 -2.43 2.97
N GLU A 65 -15.62 -2.29 1.65
CA GLU A 65 -14.49 -2.24 0.73
C GLU A 65 -13.62 -1.00 0.99
N TYR A 66 -14.22 0.16 1.28
CA TYR A 66 -13.47 1.35 1.71
C TYR A 66 -12.64 1.06 2.99
N ASN A 67 -13.26 0.48 4.02
CA ASN A 67 -12.58 0.16 5.27
C ASN A 67 -11.45 -0.84 5.05
N LYS A 68 -11.65 -1.82 4.17
CA LYS A 68 -10.62 -2.79 3.79
C LYS A 68 -9.44 -2.12 3.08
N ILE A 69 -9.67 -1.20 2.15
CA ILE A 69 -8.61 -0.41 1.50
C ILE A 69 -7.80 0.34 2.56
N ILE A 70 -8.48 1.04 3.49
CA ILE A 70 -7.81 1.78 4.57
C ILE A 70 -7.00 0.85 5.49
N ALA A 71 -7.52 -0.35 5.78
CA ALA A 71 -6.80 -1.35 6.57
C ALA A 71 -5.52 -1.80 5.84
N ILE A 72 -5.60 -2.10 4.55
CA ILE A 72 -4.45 -2.48 3.73
C ILE A 72 -3.41 -1.36 3.64
N GLU A 73 -3.83 -0.11 3.47
CA GLU A 73 -2.92 1.05 3.46
C GLU A 73 -2.16 1.16 4.79
N LYS A 74 -2.87 1.07 5.92
CA LYS A 74 -2.27 1.10 7.26
C LYS A 74 -1.34 -0.09 7.49
N GLY A 75 -1.77 -1.29 7.10
CA GLY A 75 -0.95 -2.49 7.16
C GLY A 75 0.33 -2.34 6.35
N THR A 76 0.24 -1.79 5.14
CA THR A 76 1.42 -1.55 4.29
C THR A 76 2.41 -0.59 4.94
N GLU A 77 1.92 0.48 5.58
CA GLU A 77 2.76 1.43 6.30
C GLU A 77 3.43 0.78 7.52
N THR A 78 2.68 0.03 8.32
CA THR A 78 3.24 -0.74 9.45
C THR A 78 4.29 -1.73 8.98
N PHE A 79 4.01 -2.48 7.91
CA PHE A 79 4.95 -3.42 7.31
C PHE A 79 6.24 -2.70 6.88
N ARG A 80 6.13 -1.53 6.25
CA ARG A 80 7.29 -0.72 5.84
C ARG A 80 8.11 -0.28 7.05
N GLN A 81 7.47 0.16 8.13
CA GLN A 81 8.15 0.60 9.35
C GLN A 81 8.90 -0.56 10.01
N VAL A 82 8.22 -1.70 10.22
CA VAL A 82 8.80 -2.93 10.78
C VAL A 82 9.93 -3.46 9.89
N SER A 83 9.85 -3.24 8.59
CA SER A 83 10.86 -3.71 7.64
C SER A 83 12.11 -2.82 7.54
N SER A 84 12.09 -1.62 8.13
CA SER A 84 13.12 -0.60 7.88
C SER A 84 14.52 -1.00 8.32
N ASP A 85 14.64 -1.86 9.33
CA ASP A 85 15.87 -2.36 9.91
C ASP A 85 16.10 -3.87 9.70
N LYS A 86 15.19 -4.54 8.97
CA LYS A 86 15.22 -5.99 8.77
C LYS A 86 15.95 -6.41 7.50
N LYS A 87 16.56 -7.58 7.56
CA LYS A 87 17.18 -8.26 6.40
C LYS A 87 16.38 -9.48 6.03
N TYR A 88 15.61 -9.37 4.94
CA TYR A 88 14.84 -10.47 4.40
C TYR A 88 15.66 -11.28 3.40
N ILE A 89 15.60 -12.60 3.53
CA ILE A 89 16.21 -13.58 2.63
C ILE A 89 15.20 -14.18 1.65
N VAL A 90 13.90 -14.09 1.96
CA VAL A 90 12.81 -14.54 1.08
C VAL A 90 11.70 -13.51 1.15
N VAL A 91 11.15 -13.12 0.00
CA VAL A 91 9.97 -12.26 -0.09
C VAL A 91 9.03 -12.86 -1.14
N ASN A 92 7.81 -13.18 -0.72
CA ASN A 92 6.74 -13.64 -1.59
C ASN A 92 5.67 -12.55 -1.62
N THR A 93 5.31 -12.08 -2.82
CA THR A 93 4.25 -11.10 -3.01
C THR A 93 3.13 -11.70 -3.85
N LEU A 94 1.89 -11.36 -3.53
CA LEU A 94 0.73 -11.80 -4.30
C LEU A 94 0.82 -11.35 -5.77
N ASN A 95 1.41 -10.18 -6.02
CA ASN A 95 1.52 -9.60 -7.37
C ASN A 95 2.53 -10.33 -8.26
N GLU A 96 3.62 -10.85 -7.71
CA GLU A 96 4.67 -11.54 -8.49
C GLU A 96 4.40 -13.04 -8.60
N GLY A 97 3.92 -13.66 -7.53
CA GLY A 97 3.67 -15.10 -7.47
C GLY A 97 2.25 -15.53 -7.88
N GLY A 98 1.30 -14.59 -7.96
CA GLY A 98 -0.13 -14.87 -8.16
C GLY A 98 -0.83 -15.53 -6.96
N VAL A 99 -0.05 -16.04 -6.00
CA VAL A 99 -0.50 -16.61 -4.73
C VAL A 99 0.48 -16.21 -3.63
N CYS A 100 -0.04 -15.86 -2.46
CA CYS A 100 0.74 -15.64 -1.25
C CYS A 100 -0.03 -16.26 -0.09
N PHE A 101 0.56 -17.25 0.56
CA PHE A 101 0.07 -17.78 1.82
C PHE A 101 1.24 -18.33 2.65
N ILE A 102 1.04 -18.39 3.96
CA ILE A 102 1.89 -19.17 4.87
C ILE A 102 1.03 -20.22 5.57
N THR A 103 1.66 -21.31 6.00
CA THR A 103 1.02 -22.32 6.84
C THR A 103 1.68 -22.29 8.22
N LEU A 104 0.88 -22.05 9.25
CA LEU A 104 1.33 -22.13 10.63
C LEU A 104 1.47 -23.61 11.04
N ASN A 105 2.24 -23.87 12.10
CA ASN A 105 2.48 -25.23 12.59
C ASN A 105 1.22 -25.99 13.00
N ASP A 106 0.18 -25.26 13.43
CA ASP A 106 -1.12 -25.84 13.78
C ASP A 106 -1.96 -26.24 12.55
N GLY A 107 -1.44 -26.01 11.34
CA GLY A 107 -2.10 -26.27 10.07
C GLY A 107 -2.92 -25.09 9.54
N THR A 108 -3.02 -23.98 10.27
CA THR A 108 -3.74 -22.78 9.84
C THR A 108 -3.06 -22.18 8.62
N ARG A 109 -3.83 -21.97 7.55
CA ARG A 109 -3.38 -21.23 6.36
C ARG A 109 -3.76 -19.77 6.50
N LEU A 110 -2.79 -18.88 6.29
CA LEU A 110 -3.00 -17.44 6.22
C LEU A 110 -2.67 -16.94 4.83
N ASP A 111 -3.67 -16.44 4.11
CA ASP A 111 -3.46 -15.77 2.83
C ASP A 111 -2.94 -14.33 3.05
N CYS A 112 -2.02 -13.91 2.20
CA CYS A 112 -1.27 -12.67 2.36
C CYS A 112 -1.21 -11.84 1.09
N LEU A 113 -0.90 -10.56 1.25
CA LEU A 113 -0.41 -9.67 0.20
C LEU A 113 1.11 -9.81 0.06
N VAL A 114 1.82 -9.90 1.20
CA VAL A 114 3.27 -10.04 1.27
C VAL A 114 3.63 -10.98 2.42
N ALA A 115 4.57 -11.88 2.19
CA ALA A 115 5.22 -12.69 3.21
C ALA A 115 6.74 -12.60 3.06
N ALA A 116 7.42 -12.09 4.08
CA ALA A 116 8.86 -11.90 4.06
C ALA A 116 9.53 -12.65 5.21
N LYS A 117 10.56 -13.45 4.91
CA LYS A 117 11.36 -14.22 5.88
C LYS A 117 12.71 -13.57 6.12
N GLU A 118 13.05 -13.37 7.38
CA GLU A 118 14.32 -12.82 7.86
C GLU A 118 15.43 -13.90 7.94
N GLU A 119 16.69 -13.45 8.01
CA GLU A 119 17.86 -14.33 8.22
C GLU A 119 17.75 -15.17 9.51
N ASN A 120 17.17 -14.61 10.56
CA ASN A 120 16.93 -15.30 11.84
C ASN A 120 15.77 -16.33 11.77
N GLY A 121 15.11 -16.43 10.61
CA GLY A 121 13.99 -17.33 10.36
C GLY A 121 12.61 -16.73 10.59
N ASN A 122 12.49 -15.59 11.25
CA ASN A 122 11.22 -14.92 11.52
C ASN A 122 10.52 -14.46 10.24
N TRP A 123 9.21 -14.34 10.31
CA TRP A 123 8.36 -13.93 9.21
C TRP A 123 7.63 -12.65 9.55
N THR A 124 7.61 -11.71 8.61
CA THR A 124 6.71 -10.55 8.63
C THR A 124 5.72 -10.71 7.49
N ILE A 125 4.42 -10.64 7.81
CA ILE A 125 3.32 -10.96 6.91
C ILE A 125 2.36 -9.78 6.86
N LEU A 126 1.95 -9.36 5.67
CA LEU A 126 0.80 -8.48 5.45
C LEU A 126 -0.36 -9.33 4.93
N THR A 127 -1.46 -9.42 5.68
CA THR A 127 -2.63 -10.25 5.32
C THR A 127 -3.50 -9.59 4.25
N LEU A 128 -4.41 -10.35 3.62
CA LEU A 128 -5.42 -9.80 2.70
C LEU A 128 -6.41 -8.83 3.36
N ASP A 129 -6.51 -8.86 4.69
CA ASP A 129 -7.36 -7.96 5.47
C ASP A 129 -6.60 -6.70 5.94
N GLY A 130 -5.32 -6.57 5.57
CA GLY A 130 -4.51 -5.39 5.88
C GLY A 130 -3.85 -5.42 7.26
N GLU A 131 -3.72 -6.59 7.89
CA GLU A 131 -3.01 -6.72 9.16
C GLU A 131 -1.54 -7.06 8.91
N THR A 132 -0.63 -6.34 9.55
CA THR A 132 0.79 -6.75 9.62
C THR A 132 1.01 -7.62 10.85
N LYS A 133 1.57 -8.82 10.65
CA LYS A 133 1.85 -9.79 11.72
C LYS A 133 3.29 -10.27 11.62
N GLU A 134 3.89 -10.47 12.77
CA GLU A 134 5.21 -11.06 12.90
C GLU A 134 5.10 -12.45 13.55
N TYR A 135 5.72 -13.44 12.93
CA TYR A 135 5.75 -14.81 13.42
C TYR A 135 7.19 -15.26 13.61
N PRO A 136 7.56 -15.84 14.77
CA PRO A 136 8.86 -16.45 14.92
C PRO A 136 9.04 -17.59 13.91
N GLY A 137 10.26 -17.83 13.44
CA GLY A 137 10.50 -18.82 12.38
C GLY A 137 10.04 -20.23 12.71
N GLY A 138 10.04 -20.58 14.00
CA GLY A 138 9.54 -21.86 14.48
C GLY A 138 8.01 -22.01 14.46
N PHE A 139 7.24 -21.01 14.05
CA PHE A 139 5.76 -21.07 13.98
C PHE A 139 5.21 -21.27 12.57
N VAL A 140 6.05 -21.10 11.54
CA VAL A 140 5.67 -21.20 10.13
C VAL A 140 6.37 -22.42 9.51
N LYS A 141 5.58 -23.26 8.83
CA LYS A 141 6.00 -24.52 8.23
C LYS A 141 6.65 -24.35 6.86
#